data_AF-A0AAW4P5C1-F1
#
_entry.id   AF-A0AAW4P5C1-F1
#
_cell.length_a   1.000
_cell.length_b   1.000
_cell.length_c   1.000
_cell.angle_alpha   90.00
_cell.angle_beta   90.00
_cell.angle_gamma   90.00
#
_symmetry.space_group_name_H-M   'P 1'
#
loop_
_entity.id
_entity.type
_entity.pdbx_description
1 polymer ?
#
loop_
_entity_poly.entity_id
_entity_poly.type
_entity_poly.pdbx_seq_one_letter_code
_entity_poly.pdbx_strand_id
1 'polypeptide(L)'
;MNFPLLINILLFVVLLLGLGYASRNPSWSLAKKVLLGLVVGVLFGLALHLIYGGDNPVVKQSISWFNIVGNGYVQLLQMIVMPLVFISILNSVAKLHNASSLGKISVLTLSTLLITTLISALVGVFVTNLFGLTATGLVQGAQETARLTTIESNYAGKVADLNVPQLILSFIPKNPFAELTGANPTSIISVVVFAAFLGVAALQLLKDDAVKGERVLTAIDTLQSWVMKLVRLVMKLTPYGVMALMTKMVASSNLQDILKLGSFVVASYLGLAIMFGVHALILSFTGINPARFYRKVWPVLTFAFTSRSSAATIPLSIEAQTRRIGVPQSIASFAASFGTTIGQNGCAGLYPAMLAVMVAPTVGINPLDPVWIATLVGIVTISSAGVAGVGGGATFAALIVLPAMGLPVTLVALLISIEPLIDMGRTALNVSGSMTAGTVTSQLMKQTDKTVFNAQDDAELTNR
;
A
#
# COMPACT_ATOMS: atom_id res chain seq x y z
N MET A 1 2.73 -34.82 -16.00
CA MET A 1 2.57 -33.37 -16.24
C MET A 1 2.45 -33.14 -17.73
N ASN A 2 1.59 -32.23 -18.19
CA ASN A 2 1.43 -31.92 -19.61
C ASN A 2 2.73 -31.31 -20.17
N PHE A 3 3.15 -31.67 -21.38
CA PHE A 3 4.42 -31.23 -21.97
C PHE A 3 4.56 -29.69 -22.04
N PRO A 4 3.53 -28.91 -22.44
CA PRO A 4 3.58 -27.44 -22.41
C PRO A 4 3.77 -26.85 -21.01
N LEU A 5 3.22 -27.50 -19.97
CA LEU A 5 3.41 -27.07 -18.58
C LEU A 5 4.88 -27.21 -18.15
N LEU A 6 5.52 -28.34 -18.49
CA LEU A 6 6.95 -28.56 -18.19
C LEU A 6 7.84 -27.52 -18.89
N ILE A 7 7.55 -27.20 -20.15
CA ILE A 7 8.27 -26.16 -20.90
C ILE A 7 8.11 -24.80 -20.21
N ASN A 8 6.89 -24.40 -19.87
CA ASN A 8 6.64 -23.12 -19.22
C ASN A 8 7.38 -23.01 -17.87
N ILE A 9 7.42 -24.08 -17.08
CA ILE A 9 8.17 -24.13 -15.82
C ILE A 9 9.66 -24.03 -16.08
N LEU A 10 10.20 -24.80 -17.03
CA LEU A 10 11.63 -24.76 -17.36
C LEU A 10 12.07 -23.37 -17.83
N LEU A 11 11.31 -22.75 -18.73
CA LEU A 11 11.57 -21.40 -19.20
C LEU A 11 11.55 -20.39 -18.06
N PHE A 12 10.57 -20.48 -17.17
CA PHE A 12 10.50 -19.61 -16.00
C PHE A 12 11.72 -19.77 -15.08
N VAL A 13 12.19 -21.01 -14.84
CA VAL A 13 13.42 -21.27 -14.07
C VAL A 13 14.64 -20.68 -14.77
N VAL A 14 14.76 -20.83 -16.10
CA VAL A 14 15.85 -20.23 -16.87
C VAL A 14 15.84 -18.70 -16.75
N LEU A 15 14.66 -18.08 -16.82
CA LEU A 15 14.52 -16.62 -16.63
C LEU A 15 14.93 -16.18 -15.22
N LEU A 16 14.59 -16.95 -14.19
CA LEU A 16 15.04 -16.67 -12.81
C LEU A 16 16.56 -16.76 -12.68
N LEU A 17 17.17 -17.79 -13.27
CA LEU A 17 18.63 -17.95 -13.26
C LEU A 17 19.32 -16.82 -14.04
N GLY A 18 18.78 -16.45 -15.20
CA GLY A 18 19.25 -15.32 -16.00
C GLY A 18 19.15 -13.99 -15.26
N LEU A 19 18.02 -13.73 -14.60
CA LEU A 19 17.83 -12.56 -13.74
C LEU A 19 18.81 -12.56 -12.57
N GLY A 20 19.09 -13.74 -12.00
CA GLY A 20 20.05 -13.88 -10.91
C GLY A 20 21.49 -13.64 -11.35
N TYR A 21 21.86 -14.11 -12.54
CA TYR A 21 23.16 -13.81 -13.15
C TYR A 21 23.32 -12.30 -13.40
N ALA A 22 22.32 -11.65 -14.01
CA ALA A 22 22.33 -10.20 -14.21
C ALA A 22 22.37 -9.43 -12.89
N SER A 23 21.69 -9.93 -11.87
CA SER A 23 21.63 -9.33 -10.53
C SER A 23 22.94 -9.45 -9.73
N ARG A 24 23.90 -10.27 -10.17
CA ARG A 24 25.25 -10.32 -9.58
C ARG A 24 26.10 -9.11 -9.93
N ASN A 25 25.71 -8.32 -10.94
CA ASN A 25 26.43 -7.11 -11.29
C ASN A 25 26.43 -6.12 -10.10
N PRO A 26 27.59 -5.80 -9.51
CA PRO A 26 27.68 -4.91 -8.35
C PRO A 26 27.34 -3.46 -8.68
N SER A 27 27.50 -3.05 -9.95
CA SER A 27 27.17 -1.68 -10.40
C SER A 27 25.67 -1.41 -10.55
N TRP A 28 24.83 -2.46 -10.49
CA TRP A 28 23.39 -2.31 -10.67
C TRP A 28 22.69 -2.08 -9.35
N SER A 29 21.97 -0.97 -9.28
CA SER A 29 21.09 -0.66 -8.17
C SER A 29 19.94 -1.66 -8.06
N LEU A 30 19.35 -1.77 -6.86
CA LEU A 30 18.13 -2.55 -6.66
C LEU A 30 17.01 -2.08 -7.59
N ALA A 31 16.92 -0.77 -7.87
CA ALA A 31 15.96 -0.20 -8.81
C ALA A 31 16.08 -0.81 -10.21
N LYS A 32 17.31 -0.87 -10.75
CA LYS A 32 17.59 -1.45 -12.06
C LYS A 32 17.26 -2.95 -12.10
N LYS A 33 17.61 -3.69 -11.04
CA LYS A 33 17.31 -5.13 -10.93
C LYS A 33 15.80 -5.39 -10.90
N VAL A 34 15.06 -4.61 -10.12
CA VAL A 34 13.59 -4.69 -10.06
C VAL A 34 12.95 -4.33 -11.39
N LEU A 35 13.44 -3.28 -12.07
CA LEU A 35 12.95 -2.89 -13.39
C LEU A 35 13.20 -3.99 -14.43
N LEU A 36 14.37 -4.63 -14.42
CA LEU A 36 14.63 -5.78 -15.28
C LEU A 36 13.65 -6.92 -14.99
N GLY A 37 13.44 -7.28 -13.71
CA GLY A 37 12.48 -8.30 -13.32
C GLY A 37 11.06 -8.00 -13.80
N LEU A 38 10.61 -6.74 -13.66
CA LEU A 38 9.33 -6.26 -14.19
C LEU A 38 9.23 -6.48 -15.71
N VAL A 39 10.21 -6.01 -16.48
CA VAL A 39 10.20 -6.12 -17.94
C VAL A 39 10.19 -7.59 -18.38
N VAL A 40 11.06 -8.41 -17.80
CA VAL A 40 11.12 -9.85 -18.11
C VAL A 40 9.79 -10.53 -17.75
N GLY A 41 9.20 -10.22 -16.60
CA GLY A 41 7.91 -10.77 -16.18
C GLY A 41 6.77 -10.38 -17.11
N VAL A 42 6.71 -9.11 -17.54
CA VAL A 42 5.70 -8.63 -18.48
C VAL A 42 5.82 -9.33 -19.84
N LEU A 43 7.04 -9.39 -20.40
CA LEU A 43 7.27 -10.03 -21.69
C LEU A 43 6.94 -11.52 -21.65
N PHE A 44 7.34 -12.22 -20.59
CA PHE A 44 7.05 -13.64 -20.44
C PHE A 44 5.55 -13.89 -20.23
N GLY A 45 4.89 -13.09 -19.39
CA GLY A 45 3.44 -13.17 -19.19
C GLY A 45 2.66 -12.90 -20.48
N LEU A 46 3.09 -11.92 -21.28
CA LEU A 46 2.49 -11.62 -22.58
C LEU A 46 2.68 -12.77 -23.57
N ALA A 47 3.87 -13.37 -23.61
CA ALA A 47 4.12 -14.54 -24.46
C ALA A 47 3.20 -15.71 -24.10
N LEU A 48 3.02 -16.00 -22.80
CA LEU A 48 2.08 -17.04 -22.34
C LEU A 48 0.64 -16.71 -22.74
N HIS A 49 0.24 -15.44 -22.59
CA HIS A 49 -1.11 -14.99 -22.94
C HIS A 49 -1.38 -15.14 -24.45
N LEU A 50 -0.44 -14.73 -25.30
CA LEU A 50 -0.57 -14.80 -26.76
C LEU A 50 -0.55 -16.23 -27.31
N ILE A 51 0.24 -17.13 -26.71
CA ILE A 51 0.36 -18.53 -27.16
C ILE A 51 -0.86 -19.36 -26.77
N TYR A 52 -1.34 -19.22 -25.53
CA TYR A 52 -2.34 -20.13 -24.95
C TYR A 52 -3.72 -19.50 -24.75
N GLY A 53 -3.80 -18.18 -24.60
CA GLY A 53 -4.96 -17.46 -24.08
C GLY A 53 -5.02 -17.46 -22.54
N GLY A 54 -5.57 -16.39 -21.94
CA GLY A 54 -5.58 -16.20 -20.49
C GLY A 54 -6.41 -17.23 -19.69
N ASP A 55 -7.41 -17.84 -20.32
CA ASP A 55 -8.28 -18.83 -19.67
C ASP A 55 -7.81 -20.28 -19.76
N ASN A 56 -6.69 -20.52 -20.45
CA ASN A 56 -6.19 -21.85 -20.73
C ASN A 56 -5.76 -22.60 -19.44
N PRO A 57 -6.20 -23.86 -19.24
CA PRO A 57 -5.79 -24.66 -18.07
C PRO A 57 -4.27 -24.79 -17.90
N VAL A 58 -3.50 -24.83 -18.99
CA VAL A 58 -2.03 -24.89 -18.96
C VAL A 58 -1.44 -23.63 -18.34
N VAL A 59 -1.98 -22.44 -18.66
CA VAL A 59 -1.53 -21.17 -18.09
C VAL A 59 -1.87 -21.12 -16.60
N LYS A 60 -3.09 -21.52 -16.22
CA LYS A 60 -3.53 -21.59 -14.81
C LYS A 60 -2.63 -22.51 -13.97
N GLN A 61 -2.28 -23.69 -14.50
CA GLN A 61 -1.33 -24.60 -13.86
C GLN A 61 0.09 -24.04 -13.85
N SER A 62 0.56 -23.39 -14.91
CA SER A 62 1.90 -22.77 -14.93
C SER A 62 2.02 -21.67 -13.87
N ILE A 63 0.98 -20.84 -13.74
CA ILE A 63 0.89 -19.78 -12.73
C ILE A 63 0.95 -20.36 -11.31
N SER A 64 0.38 -21.54 -11.02
CA SER A 64 0.48 -22.12 -9.67
C SER A 64 1.93 -22.42 -9.28
N TRP A 65 2.78 -22.81 -10.24
CA TRP A 65 4.22 -22.98 -10.01
C TRP A 65 4.94 -21.65 -9.88
N PHE A 66 4.62 -20.67 -10.72
CA PHE A 66 5.22 -19.32 -10.64
C PHE A 66 4.88 -18.61 -9.32
N ASN A 67 3.70 -18.91 -8.76
CA ASN A 67 3.26 -18.39 -7.45
C ASN A 67 4.15 -18.84 -6.29
N ILE A 68 4.90 -19.95 -6.40
CA ILE A 68 5.87 -20.34 -5.38
C ILE A 68 6.88 -19.21 -5.18
N VAL A 69 7.33 -18.58 -6.27
CA VAL A 69 8.24 -17.44 -6.22
C VAL A 69 7.51 -16.15 -5.91
N GLY A 70 6.42 -15.86 -6.62
CA GLY A 70 5.68 -14.59 -6.48
C GLY A 70 5.01 -14.43 -5.12
N ASN A 71 4.10 -15.35 -4.76
CA ASN A 71 3.40 -15.32 -3.48
C ASN A 71 4.34 -15.65 -2.32
N GLY A 72 5.30 -16.57 -2.52
CA GLY A 72 6.31 -16.87 -1.50
C GLY A 72 7.11 -15.63 -1.13
N TYR A 73 7.49 -14.80 -2.11
CA TYR A 73 8.14 -13.52 -1.83
C TYR A 73 7.25 -12.55 -1.05
N VAL A 74 5.97 -12.42 -1.40
CA VAL A 74 5.01 -11.59 -0.65
C VAL A 74 4.88 -12.08 0.80
N GLN A 75 4.84 -13.39 1.03
CA GLN A 75 4.80 -13.98 2.38
C GLN A 75 6.07 -13.67 3.18
N LEU A 76 7.25 -13.74 2.57
CA LEU A 76 8.51 -13.35 3.23
C LEU A 76 8.50 -11.87 3.66
N LEU A 77 7.91 -10.99 2.85
CA LEU A 77 7.75 -9.59 3.21
C LEU A 77 6.72 -9.41 4.34
N GLN A 78 5.59 -10.11 4.29
CA GLN A 78 4.58 -10.05 5.36
C GLN A 78 5.15 -10.56 6.69
N MET A 79 5.98 -11.62 6.67
CA MET A 79 6.66 -12.16 7.84
C MET A 79 7.51 -11.12 8.58
N ILE A 80 8.19 -10.23 7.84
CA ILE A 80 9.06 -9.20 8.44
C ILE A 80 8.31 -7.94 8.90
N VAL A 81 7.05 -7.72 8.48
CA VAL A 81 6.29 -6.50 8.79
C VAL A 81 6.10 -6.32 10.30
N MET A 82 5.51 -7.32 10.98
CA MET A 82 5.15 -7.18 12.40
C MET A 82 6.38 -7.00 13.30
N PRO A 83 7.46 -7.82 13.18
CA PRO A 83 8.68 -7.61 13.95
C PRO A 83 9.31 -6.23 13.69
N LEU A 84 9.36 -5.80 12.42
CA LEU A 84 9.96 -4.53 12.04
C LEU A 84 9.19 -3.34 12.62
N VAL A 85 7.86 -3.33 12.49
CA VAL A 85 7.02 -2.24 13.01
C VAL A 85 7.17 -2.15 14.53
N PHE A 86 7.06 -3.28 15.22
CA PHE A 86 7.22 -3.34 16.68
C PHE A 86 8.55 -2.74 17.13
N ILE A 87 9.67 -3.29 16.62
CA ILE A 87 11.00 -2.87 17.08
C ILE A 87 11.35 -1.45 16.65
N SER A 88 10.86 -1.00 15.48
CA SER A 88 11.15 0.36 14.99
C SER A 88 10.45 1.44 15.80
N ILE A 89 9.20 1.20 16.20
CA ILE A 89 8.48 2.13 17.07
C ILE A 89 9.05 2.09 18.49
N LEU A 90 9.34 0.89 19.01
CA LEU A 90 9.96 0.73 20.32
C LEU A 90 11.30 1.49 20.40
N ASN A 91 12.19 1.28 19.43
CA ASN A 91 13.48 1.96 19.31
C ASN A 91 13.32 3.48 19.20
N SER A 92 12.38 3.91 18.35
CA SER A 92 12.04 5.32 18.20
C SER A 92 11.70 5.96 19.54
N VAL A 93 10.69 5.41 20.24
CA VAL A 93 10.20 6.00 21.48
C VAL A 93 11.27 5.93 22.57
N ALA A 94 11.99 4.83 22.66
CA ALA A 94 13.08 4.64 23.63
C ALA A 94 14.27 5.59 23.41
N LYS A 95 14.43 6.18 22.21
CA LYS A 95 15.47 7.18 21.91
C LYS A 95 14.98 8.62 21.94
N LEU A 96 13.67 8.85 22.08
CA LEU A 96 13.12 10.20 22.18
C LEU A 96 13.45 10.78 23.55
N HIS A 97 14.35 11.77 23.59
CA HIS A 97 14.60 12.55 24.80
C HIS A 97 13.35 13.29 25.30
N ASN A 98 12.37 13.54 24.43
CA ASN A 98 11.10 14.21 24.74
C ASN A 98 9.90 13.47 24.12
N ALA A 99 9.04 12.91 24.98
CA ALA A 99 7.78 12.25 24.58
C ALA A 99 6.83 13.15 23.77
N SER A 100 6.91 14.47 23.96
CA SER A 100 6.18 15.50 23.18
C SER A 100 6.42 15.40 21.66
N SER A 101 7.57 14.88 21.24
CA SER A 101 7.91 14.70 19.82
C SER A 101 7.03 13.65 19.14
N LEU A 102 6.60 12.61 19.87
CA LEU A 102 5.77 11.54 19.30
C LEU A 102 4.37 12.07 18.93
N GLY A 103 3.75 12.85 19.82
CA GLY A 103 2.45 13.46 19.54
C GLY A 103 2.48 14.35 18.28
N LYS A 104 3.56 15.13 18.10
CA LYS A 104 3.75 15.95 16.90
C LYS A 104 3.92 15.11 15.63
N ILE A 105 4.71 14.03 15.68
CA ILE A 105 4.87 13.10 14.56
C ILE A 105 3.51 12.53 14.15
N SER A 106 2.72 12.06 15.13
CA SER A 106 1.40 11.48 14.89
C SER A 106 0.46 12.48 14.23
N VAL A 107 0.32 13.69 14.79
CA VAL A 107 -0.58 14.72 14.26
C VAL A 107 -0.17 15.11 12.84
N LEU A 108 1.11 15.45 12.61
CA LEU A 108 1.57 15.87 11.28
C LEU A 108 1.39 14.77 10.22
N THR A 109 1.68 13.52 10.58
CA THR A 109 1.54 12.39 9.64
C THR A 109 0.07 12.13 9.32
N LEU A 110 -0.79 12.01 10.34
CA LEU A 110 -2.22 11.74 10.15
C LEU A 110 -2.92 12.89 9.44
N SER A 111 -2.62 14.14 9.79
CA SER A 111 -3.16 15.30 9.08
C SER A 111 -2.75 15.28 7.60
N THR A 112 -1.50 14.96 7.29
CA THR A 112 -1.06 14.88 5.89
C THR A 112 -1.82 13.78 5.13
N LEU A 113 -1.96 12.59 5.71
CA LEU A 113 -2.69 11.46 5.12
C LEU A 113 -4.16 11.79 4.85
N LEU A 114 -4.84 12.40 5.83
CA LEU A 114 -6.26 12.77 5.70
C LEU A 114 -6.47 13.91 4.70
N ILE A 115 -5.61 14.93 4.71
CA ILE A 115 -5.67 16.02 3.72
C ILE A 115 -5.43 15.48 2.31
N THR A 116 -4.45 14.59 2.10
CA THR A 116 -4.24 14.02 0.76
C THR A 116 -5.38 13.11 0.34
N THR A 117 -6.06 12.45 1.27
CA THR A 117 -7.25 11.63 0.97
C THR A 117 -8.43 12.50 0.57
N LEU A 118 -8.64 13.62 1.26
CA LEU A 118 -9.63 14.63 0.91
C LEU A 118 -9.41 15.14 -0.51
N ILE A 119 -8.18 15.54 -0.84
CA ILE A 119 -7.82 15.97 -2.21
C ILE A 119 -8.04 14.83 -3.21
N SER A 120 -7.70 13.60 -2.83
CA SER A 120 -7.89 12.42 -3.69
C SER A 120 -9.35 12.14 -4.00
N ALA A 121 -10.26 12.39 -3.05
CA ALA A 121 -11.71 12.28 -3.27
C ALA A 121 -12.19 13.33 -4.26
N LEU A 122 -11.74 14.58 -4.14
CA LEU A 122 -12.03 15.66 -5.09
C LEU A 122 -11.51 15.34 -6.49
N VAL A 123 -10.30 14.77 -6.61
CA VAL A 123 -9.77 14.29 -7.88
C VAL A 123 -10.65 13.18 -8.46
N GLY A 124 -11.11 12.25 -7.63
CA GLY A 124 -12.07 11.21 -8.03
C GLY A 124 -13.37 11.78 -8.58
N VAL A 125 -13.94 12.79 -7.92
CA VAL A 125 -15.12 13.51 -8.41
C VAL A 125 -14.83 14.19 -9.75
N PHE A 126 -13.71 14.89 -9.85
CA PHE A 126 -13.30 15.60 -11.06
C PHE A 126 -13.14 14.65 -12.26
N VAL A 127 -12.36 13.57 -12.15
CA VAL A 127 -12.10 12.67 -13.28
C VAL A 127 -13.33 11.89 -13.71
N THR A 128 -14.21 11.54 -12.77
CA THR A 128 -15.46 10.82 -13.08
C THR A 128 -16.40 11.68 -13.90
N ASN A 129 -16.57 12.95 -13.52
CA ASN A 129 -17.36 13.91 -14.27
C ASN A 129 -16.71 14.28 -15.61
N LEU A 130 -15.38 14.45 -15.66
CA LEU A 130 -14.64 14.75 -16.89
C LEU A 130 -14.85 13.69 -17.98
N PHE A 131 -14.94 12.41 -17.58
CA PHE A 131 -15.16 11.29 -18.49
C PHE A 131 -16.64 10.95 -18.70
N GLY A 132 -17.56 11.69 -18.05
CA GLY A 132 -19.00 11.41 -18.10
C GLY A 132 -19.37 10.01 -17.62
N LEU A 133 -18.61 9.46 -16.68
CA LEU A 133 -18.82 8.09 -16.21
C LEU A 133 -20.12 8.03 -15.39
N THR A 134 -21.00 7.11 -15.78
CA THR A 134 -22.25 6.86 -15.08
C THR A 134 -22.50 5.37 -14.96
N ALA A 135 -23.19 4.96 -13.90
CA ALA A 135 -23.71 3.61 -13.76
C ALA A 135 -25.04 3.40 -14.51
N THR A 136 -25.63 4.46 -15.08
CA THR A 136 -26.88 4.35 -15.85
C THR A 136 -26.69 3.44 -17.07
N GLY A 137 -27.51 2.40 -17.19
CA GLY A 137 -27.44 1.44 -18.30
C GLY A 137 -26.43 0.31 -18.10
N LEU A 138 -25.70 0.26 -16.98
CA LEU A 138 -24.93 -0.92 -16.60
C LEU A 138 -25.89 -2.01 -16.11
N VAL A 139 -26.17 -3.00 -16.97
CA VAL A 139 -27.06 -4.12 -16.63
C VAL A 139 -26.29 -5.19 -15.86
N GLN A 140 -26.79 -5.57 -14.69
CA GLN A 140 -26.23 -6.66 -13.89
C GLN A 140 -26.54 -8.01 -14.56
N GLY A 141 -25.51 -8.80 -14.85
CA GLY A 141 -25.67 -10.20 -15.28
C GLY A 141 -25.86 -11.15 -14.08
N ALA A 142 -26.21 -12.40 -14.34
CA ALA A 142 -26.44 -13.39 -13.28
C ALA A 142 -25.23 -13.60 -12.32
N GLN A 143 -23.99 -13.49 -12.83
CA GLN A 143 -22.78 -13.57 -11.98
C GLN A 143 -22.63 -12.37 -11.04
N GLU A 144 -23.11 -11.21 -11.47
CA GLU A 144 -23.04 -9.97 -10.72
C GLU A 144 -24.02 -9.98 -9.56
N THR A 145 -25.25 -10.44 -9.81
CA THR A 145 -26.27 -10.66 -8.78
C THR A 145 -25.79 -11.64 -7.70
N ALA A 146 -25.16 -12.76 -8.09
CA ALA A 146 -24.61 -13.72 -7.14
C ALA A 146 -23.47 -13.14 -6.27
N ARG A 147 -22.62 -12.28 -6.85
CA ARG A 147 -21.58 -11.54 -6.10
C ARG A 147 -22.19 -10.56 -5.12
N LEU A 148 -23.25 -9.83 -5.51
CA LEU A 148 -23.95 -8.91 -4.62
C LEU A 148 -24.54 -9.62 -3.40
N THR A 149 -25.17 -10.78 -3.58
CA THR A 149 -25.67 -11.58 -2.45
C THR A 149 -24.53 -12.00 -1.51
N THR A 150 -23.34 -12.28 -2.05
CA THR A 150 -22.14 -12.59 -1.25
C THR A 150 -21.63 -11.36 -0.49
N ILE A 151 -21.69 -10.18 -1.10
CA ILE A 151 -21.32 -8.89 -0.47
C ILE A 151 -22.29 -8.54 0.65
N GLU A 152 -23.60 -8.62 0.42
CA GLU A 152 -24.59 -8.29 1.43
C GLU A 152 -24.54 -9.26 2.63
N SER A 153 -24.48 -10.56 2.37
CA SER A 153 -24.49 -11.59 3.43
C SER A 153 -23.23 -11.62 4.29
N ASN A 154 -22.04 -11.42 3.72
CA ASN A 154 -20.78 -11.55 4.47
C ASN A 154 -20.20 -10.22 4.96
N TYR A 155 -20.67 -9.08 4.44
CA TYR A 155 -20.00 -7.79 4.64
C TYR A 155 -20.89 -6.71 5.25
N ALA A 156 -22.22 -6.72 5.03
CA ALA A 156 -23.11 -5.71 5.61
C ALA A 156 -23.03 -5.68 7.16
N GLY A 157 -22.97 -6.84 7.81
CA GLY A 157 -22.80 -6.93 9.26
C GLY A 157 -21.45 -6.39 9.78
N LYS A 158 -20.37 -6.57 9.03
CA LYS A 158 -19.03 -6.08 9.42
C LYS A 158 -18.89 -4.56 9.35
N VAL A 159 -19.67 -3.91 8.48
CA VAL A 159 -19.67 -2.45 8.30
C VAL A 159 -20.72 -1.78 9.20
N ALA A 160 -21.86 -2.43 9.44
CA ALA A 160 -22.93 -1.91 10.30
C ALA A 160 -22.52 -1.76 11.78
N ASP A 161 -21.60 -2.59 12.27
CA ASP A 161 -21.13 -2.57 13.66
C ASP A 161 -19.97 -1.58 13.93
N LEU A 162 -19.43 -0.92 12.89
CA LEU A 162 -18.36 0.07 13.03
C LEU A 162 -18.89 1.40 13.55
N ASN A 163 -19.08 1.51 14.86
CA ASN A 163 -19.16 2.84 15.48
C ASN A 163 -17.74 3.36 15.81
N VAL A 164 -17.56 4.68 15.72
CA VAL A 164 -16.25 5.33 15.92
C VAL A 164 -15.62 5.00 17.28
N PRO A 165 -16.36 4.96 18.41
CA PRO A 165 -15.79 4.58 19.70
C PRO A 165 -15.20 3.16 19.72
N GLN A 166 -15.88 2.18 19.14
CA GLN A 166 -15.43 0.79 19.08
C GLN A 166 -14.19 0.66 18.20
N LEU A 167 -14.13 1.41 17.08
CA LEU A 167 -12.93 1.49 16.25
C LEU A 167 -11.74 2.04 17.03
N ILE A 168 -11.91 3.13 17.79
CA ILE A 168 -10.83 3.69 18.63
C ILE A 168 -10.39 2.67 19.68
N LEU A 169 -11.34 2.00 20.34
CA LEU A 169 -11.04 0.93 21.31
C LEU A 169 -10.29 -0.25 20.66
N SER A 170 -10.56 -0.55 19.39
CA SER A 170 -9.90 -1.64 18.65
C SER A 170 -8.41 -1.38 18.35
N PHE A 171 -7.93 -0.14 18.53
CA PHE A 171 -6.50 0.19 18.46
C PHE A 171 -5.76 -0.13 19.75
N ILE A 172 -6.46 -0.39 20.86
CA ILE A 172 -5.86 -0.74 22.14
C ILE A 172 -5.77 -2.27 22.22
N PRO A 173 -4.55 -2.87 22.18
CA PRO A 173 -4.40 -4.31 22.23
C PRO A 173 -4.82 -4.86 23.60
N LYS A 174 -5.73 -5.85 23.60
CA LYS A 174 -6.01 -6.66 24.81
C LYS A 174 -4.88 -7.66 25.09
N ASN A 175 -4.26 -8.18 24.03
CA ASN A 175 -3.12 -9.08 24.09
C ASN A 175 -2.12 -8.73 22.96
N PRO A 176 -0.98 -8.09 23.25
CA PRO A 176 -0.04 -7.66 22.22
C PRO A 176 0.58 -8.84 21.45
N PHE A 177 0.70 -10.01 22.06
CA PHE A 177 1.21 -11.21 21.40
C PHE A 177 0.21 -11.78 20.39
N ALA A 178 -1.09 -11.69 20.70
CA ALA A 178 -2.13 -12.02 19.73
C ALA A 178 -2.10 -11.05 18.55
N GLU A 179 -1.92 -9.75 18.79
CA GLU A 179 -1.82 -8.75 17.71
C GLU A 179 -0.57 -8.95 16.83
N LEU A 180 0.55 -9.42 17.39
CA LEU A 180 1.75 -9.74 16.60
C LEU A 180 1.53 -10.84 15.55
N THR A 181 0.46 -11.63 15.66
CA THR A 181 0.06 -12.61 14.62
C THR A 181 -0.52 -11.96 13.37
N GLY A 182 -0.98 -10.71 13.46
CA GLY A 182 -1.69 -10.03 12.37
C GLY A 182 -3.11 -10.55 12.12
N ALA A 183 -3.70 -11.26 13.10
CA ALA A 183 -5.04 -11.85 12.96
C ALA A 183 -6.16 -10.80 12.86
N ASN A 184 -5.96 -9.59 13.40
CA ASN A 184 -6.95 -8.52 13.37
C ASN A 184 -6.58 -7.46 12.33
N PRO A 185 -7.58 -6.81 11.69
CA PRO A 185 -7.34 -5.67 10.81
C PRO A 185 -6.51 -4.54 11.40
N THR A 186 -6.69 -4.28 12.69
CA THR A 186 -6.01 -3.20 13.42
C THR A 186 -4.68 -3.63 14.04
N SER A 187 -4.26 -4.89 13.86
CA SER A 187 -3.08 -5.45 14.54
C SER A 187 -1.81 -4.61 14.36
N ILE A 188 -1.57 -4.06 13.15
CA ILE A 188 -0.41 -3.19 12.91
C ILE A 188 -0.48 -1.95 13.81
N ILE A 189 -1.63 -1.27 13.87
CA ILE A 189 -1.82 -0.08 14.72
C ILE A 189 -1.71 -0.45 16.20
N SER A 190 -2.34 -1.55 16.61
CA SER A 190 -2.30 -2.03 18.00
C SER A 190 -0.87 -2.35 18.46
N VAL A 191 -0.05 -2.94 17.58
CA VAL A 191 1.38 -3.16 17.84
C VAL A 191 2.16 -1.86 17.93
N VAL A 192 1.84 -0.84 17.12
CA VAL A 192 2.44 0.51 17.25
C VAL A 192 2.09 1.12 18.61
N VAL A 193 0.83 1.05 19.04
CA VAL A 193 0.39 1.57 20.35
C VAL A 193 1.13 0.85 21.49
N PHE A 194 1.16 -0.48 21.47
CA PHE A 194 1.90 -1.26 22.46
C PHE A 194 3.39 -0.94 22.50
N ALA A 195 4.05 -0.88 21.33
CA ALA A 195 5.47 -0.55 21.23
C ALA A 195 5.77 0.86 21.78
N ALA A 196 4.86 1.81 21.59
CA ALA A 196 5.00 3.15 22.14
C ALA A 196 4.91 3.16 23.67
N PHE A 197 3.94 2.47 24.27
CA PHE A 197 3.86 2.34 25.74
C PHE A 197 5.11 1.65 26.31
N LEU A 198 5.57 0.57 25.68
CA LEU A 198 6.76 -0.13 26.10
C LEU A 198 8.03 0.73 26.00
N GLY A 199 8.13 1.57 24.97
CA GLY A 199 9.21 2.54 24.83
C GLY A 199 9.18 3.63 25.90
N VAL A 200 8.00 4.13 26.27
CA VAL A 200 7.84 5.07 27.40
C VAL A 200 8.25 4.41 28.71
N ALA A 201 7.87 3.15 28.94
CA ALA A 201 8.29 2.39 30.11
C ALA A 201 9.82 2.21 30.16
N ALA A 202 10.49 1.99 29.01
CA ALA A 202 11.95 1.92 28.95
C ALA A 202 12.61 3.26 29.35
N LEU A 203 12.04 4.40 28.95
CA LEU A 203 12.50 5.73 29.37
C LEU A 203 12.25 6.00 30.86
N GLN A 204 11.15 5.50 31.43
CA GLN A 204 10.88 5.59 32.86
C GLN A 204 11.89 4.75 33.65
N LEU A 205 12.16 3.52 33.21
CA LEU A 205 13.19 2.67 33.81
C LEU A 205 14.57 3.32 33.79
N LEU A 206 14.93 4.04 32.71
CA LEU A 206 16.19 4.80 32.66
C LEU A 206 16.29 5.88 33.74
N LYS A 207 15.17 6.52 34.10
CA LYS A 207 15.12 7.52 35.17
C LYS A 207 15.22 6.89 36.54
N ASP A 208 14.59 5.74 36.74
CA ASP A 208 14.52 5.05 38.03
C ASP A 208 15.80 4.25 38.34
N ASP A 209 16.39 3.61 37.31
CA ASP A 209 17.59 2.78 37.40
C ASP A 209 18.40 2.90 36.09
N ALA A 210 19.35 3.85 36.07
CA ALA A 210 20.12 4.18 34.87
C ALA A 210 20.84 2.96 34.27
N VAL A 211 21.41 2.08 35.10
CA VAL A 211 22.15 0.90 34.63
C VAL A 211 21.23 -0.08 33.92
N LYS A 212 20.03 -0.34 34.46
CA LYS A 212 19.05 -1.21 33.79
C LYS A 212 18.45 -0.56 32.56
N GLY A 213 18.15 0.74 32.62
CA GLY A 213 17.63 1.50 31.48
C GLY A 213 18.57 1.48 30.28
N GLU A 214 19.85 1.79 30.48
CA GLU A 214 20.87 1.77 29.42
C GLU A 214 21.01 0.38 28.76
N ARG A 215 20.95 -0.68 29.56
CA ARG A 215 20.96 -2.06 29.04
C ARG A 215 19.74 -2.34 28.15
N VAL A 216 18.55 -1.88 28.56
CA VAL A 216 17.33 -2.01 27.75
C VAL A 216 17.44 -1.23 26.45
N LEU A 217 17.92 0.02 26.49
CA LEU A 217 18.12 0.85 25.29
C LEU A 217 19.10 0.21 24.30
N THR A 218 20.21 -0.34 24.81
CA THR A 218 21.21 -1.04 24.00
C THR A 218 20.62 -2.31 23.36
N ALA A 219 19.82 -3.06 24.11
CA ALA A 219 19.14 -4.26 23.59
C ALA A 219 18.15 -3.90 22.47
N ILE A 220 17.34 -2.84 22.66
CA ILE A 220 16.40 -2.35 21.66
C ILE A 220 17.14 -1.88 20.39
N ASP A 221 18.29 -1.22 20.52
CA ASP A 221 19.10 -0.80 19.38
C ASP A 221 19.73 -1.97 18.61
N THR A 222 20.21 -2.95 19.34
CA THR A 222 20.76 -4.18 18.77
C THR A 222 19.70 -4.96 18.00
N LEU A 223 18.52 -5.14 18.61
CA LEU A 223 17.37 -5.80 17.97
C LEU A 223 16.93 -5.07 16.71
N GLN A 224 16.85 -3.73 16.75
CA GLN A 224 16.53 -2.93 15.57
C GLN A 224 17.49 -3.21 14.43
N SER A 225 18.79 -3.12 14.71
CA SER A 225 19.84 -3.34 13.72
C SER A 225 19.81 -4.76 13.15
N TRP A 226 19.50 -5.74 13.98
CA TRP A 226 19.37 -7.14 13.57
C TRP A 226 18.16 -7.37 12.67
N VAL A 227 16.97 -6.87 13.05
CA VAL A 227 15.76 -6.97 12.23
C VAL A 227 15.94 -6.27 10.88
N MET A 228 16.65 -5.13 10.84
CA MET A 228 16.96 -4.47 9.57
C MET A 228 17.86 -5.33 8.64
N LYS A 229 18.78 -6.13 9.19
CA LYS A 229 19.56 -7.08 8.37
C LYS A 229 18.65 -8.14 7.75
N LEU A 230 17.65 -8.64 8.48
CA LEU A 230 16.65 -9.58 7.97
C LEU A 230 15.81 -8.93 6.84
N VAL A 231 15.34 -7.70 7.04
CA VAL A 231 14.60 -6.94 6.01
C VAL A 231 15.41 -6.87 4.70
N ARG A 232 16.69 -6.51 4.79
CA ARG A 232 17.57 -6.41 3.61
C ARG A 232 17.80 -7.75 2.94
N LEU A 233 17.89 -8.85 3.70
CA LEU A 233 18.01 -10.18 3.14
C LEU A 233 16.81 -10.51 2.25
N VAL A 234 15.60 -10.27 2.74
CA VAL A 234 14.36 -10.48 1.98
C VAL A 234 14.30 -9.54 0.77
N MET A 235 14.65 -8.27 0.92
CA MET A 235 14.63 -7.30 -0.18
C MET A 235 15.56 -7.67 -1.35
N LYS A 236 16.62 -8.46 -1.14
CA LYS A 236 17.47 -8.97 -2.25
C LYS A 236 16.67 -9.87 -3.22
N LEU A 237 15.55 -10.44 -2.76
CA LEU A 237 14.68 -11.29 -3.57
C LEU A 237 13.63 -10.49 -4.39
N THR A 238 13.52 -9.17 -4.19
CA THR A 238 12.53 -8.31 -4.87
C THR A 238 12.47 -8.52 -6.39
N PRO A 239 13.60 -8.55 -7.14
CA PRO A 239 13.55 -8.68 -8.59
C PRO A 239 12.84 -9.95 -9.07
N TYR A 240 13.07 -11.08 -8.39
CA TYR A 240 12.49 -12.38 -8.73
C TYR A 240 11.00 -12.43 -8.40
N GLY A 241 10.62 -11.91 -7.23
CA GLY A 241 9.22 -11.79 -6.84
C GLY A 241 8.43 -10.93 -7.82
N VAL A 242 8.97 -9.76 -8.21
CA VAL A 242 8.36 -8.84 -9.17
C VAL A 242 8.19 -9.51 -10.54
N MET A 243 9.20 -10.22 -11.03
CA MET A 243 9.10 -10.98 -12.29
C MET A 243 7.95 -11.99 -12.25
N ALA A 244 7.84 -12.77 -11.17
CA ALA A 244 6.82 -13.79 -11.00
C ALA A 244 5.40 -13.18 -10.91
N LEU A 245 5.23 -12.13 -10.11
CA LEU A 245 3.96 -11.42 -9.93
C LEU A 245 3.47 -10.80 -11.24
N MET A 246 4.38 -10.21 -12.02
CA MET A 246 4.04 -9.60 -13.31
C MET A 246 3.75 -10.61 -14.39
N THR A 247 4.47 -11.74 -14.41
CA THR A 247 4.14 -12.87 -15.28
C THR A 247 2.70 -13.31 -15.04
N LYS A 248 2.34 -13.55 -13.78
CA LYS A 248 0.98 -13.94 -13.39
C LYS A 248 -0.05 -12.92 -13.85
N MET A 249 0.16 -11.64 -13.52
CA MET A 249 -0.76 -10.56 -13.84
C MET A 249 -1.06 -10.51 -15.35
N VAL A 250 -0.01 -10.47 -16.18
CA VAL A 250 -0.18 -10.33 -17.63
C VAL A 250 -0.75 -11.61 -18.23
N ALA A 251 -0.28 -12.78 -17.80
CA ALA A 251 -0.75 -14.06 -18.33
C ALA A 251 -2.24 -14.32 -18.04
N SER A 252 -2.74 -13.92 -16.86
CA SER A 252 -4.13 -14.17 -16.44
C SER A 252 -5.11 -13.03 -16.71
N SER A 253 -4.69 -11.94 -17.37
CA SER A 253 -5.58 -10.80 -17.63
C SER A 253 -6.61 -11.12 -18.71
N ASN A 254 -7.87 -10.73 -18.54
CA ASN A 254 -8.91 -10.88 -19.56
C ASN A 254 -9.04 -9.60 -20.39
N LEU A 255 -8.59 -9.63 -21.65
CA LEU A 255 -8.63 -8.47 -22.54
C LEU A 255 -10.06 -7.98 -22.82
N GLN A 256 -11.06 -8.86 -22.80
CA GLN A 256 -12.46 -8.46 -23.05
C GLN A 256 -13.04 -7.64 -21.90
N ASP A 257 -12.69 -7.95 -20.65
CA ASP A 257 -13.15 -7.19 -19.48
C ASP A 257 -12.47 -5.80 -19.43
N ILE A 258 -11.20 -5.72 -19.86
CA ILE A 258 -10.46 -4.46 -20.00
C ILE A 258 -11.11 -3.56 -21.05
N LEU A 259 -11.56 -4.12 -22.18
CA LEU A 259 -12.20 -3.35 -23.25
C LEU A 259 -13.59 -2.84 -22.83
N LYS A 260 -14.39 -3.66 -22.14
CA LYS A 260 -15.75 -3.29 -21.71
C LYS A 260 -15.77 -2.16 -20.67
N LEU A 261 -14.75 -2.07 -19.82
CA LEU A 261 -14.64 -1.07 -18.76
C LEU A 261 -13.45 -0.12 -18.98
N GLY A 262 -12.96 -0.04 -20.22
CA GLY A 262 -11.74 0.68 -20.56
C GLY A 262 -11.80 2.16 -20.20
N SER A 263 -12.95 2.82 -20.37
CA SER A 263 -13.14 4.22 -19.99
C SER A 263 -12.94 4.45 -18.49
N PHE A 264 -13.48 3.56 -17.64
CA PHE A 264 -13.30 3.62 -16.19
C PHE A 264 -11.84 3.37 -15.79
N VAL A 265 -11.17 2.41 -16.42
CA VAL A 265 -9.75 2.13 -16.18
C VAL A 265 -8.90 3.34 -16.53
N VAL A 266 -9.11 3.95 -17.71
CA VAL A 266 -8.37 5.14 -18.17
C VAL A 266 -8.61 6.32 -17.23
N ALA A 267 -9.86 6.61 -16.87
CA ALA A 267 -10.19 7.68 -15.93
C ALA A 267 -9.54 7.46 -14.55
N SER A 268 -9.54 6.22 -14.06
CA SER A 268 -8.90 5.86 -12.79
C SER A 268 -7.40 6.13 -12.85
N TYR A 269 -6.70 5.66 -13.90
CA TYR A 269 -5.27 5.89 -14.05
C TYR A 269 -4.91 7.36 -14.25
N LEU A 270 -5.76 8.16 -14.92
CA LEU A 270 -5.60 9.60 -14.98
C LEU A 270 -5.70 10.23 -13.58
N GLY A 271 -6.73 9.87 -12.80
CA GLY A 271 -6.87 10.38 -11.44
C GLY A 271 -5.70 10.00 -10.53
N LEU A 272 -5.20 8.77 -10.66
CA LEU A 272 -3.97 8.34 -9.97
C LEU A 272 -2.76 9.18 -10.38
N ALA A 273 -2.59 9.45 -11.68
CA ALA A 273 -1.50 10.28 -12.18
C ALA A 273 -1.58 11.74 -11.66
N ILE A 274 -2.79 12.32 -11.63
CA ILE A 274 -3.04 13.63 -11.02
C ILE A 274 -2.59 13.62 -9.55
N MET A 275 -2.94 12.57 -8.80
CA MET A 275 -2.55 12.47 -7.38
C MET A 275 -1.03 12.27 -7.17
N PHE A 276 -0.32 11.58 -8.06
CA PHE A 276 1.15 11.60 -8.05
C PHE A 276 1.70 13.02 -8.27
N GLY A 277 1.04 13.83 -9.11
CA GLY A 277 1.32 15.25 -9.27
C GLY A 277 1.04 16.06 -7.99
N VAL A 278 -0.07 15.80 -7.30
CA VAL A 278 -0.40 16.43 -6.01
C VAL A 278 0.67 16.13 -4.96
N HIS A 279 1.11 14.87 -4.84
CA HIS A 279 2.23 14.51 -3.96
C HIS A 279 3.50 15.27 -4.34
N ALA A 280 3.82 15.39 -5.63
CA ALA A 280 4.98 16.14 -6.12
C ALA A 280 4.93 17.62 -5.71
N LEU A 281 3.74 18.22 -5.80
CA LEU A 281 3.49 19.60 -5.44
C LEU A 281 3.67 19.84 -3.94
N ILE A 282 3.08 18.97 -3.10
CA ILE A 282 3.23 19.03 -1.63
C ILE A 282 4.72 18.89 -1.23
N LEU A 283 5.45 17.95 -1.84
CA LEU A 283 6.88 17.79 -1.61
C LEU A 283 7.68 19.04 -2.01
N SER A 284 7.33 19.65 -3.14
CA SER A 284 7.97 20.89 -3.60
C SER A 284 7.78 22.04 -2.62
N PHE A 285 6.55 22.23 -2.12
CA PHE A 285 6.26 23.26 -1.11
C PHE A 285 6.95 23.05 0.23
N THR A 286 7.38 21.81 0.53
CA THR A 286 8.14 21.49 1.74
C THR A 286 9.67 21.48 1.52
N GLY A 287 10.14 21.95 0.36
CA GLY A 287 11.57 22.04 0.06
C GLY A 287 12.22 20.70 -0.29
N ILE A 288 11.45 19.73 -0.74
CA ILE A 288 11.92 18.46 -1.31
C ILE A 288 11.77 18.50 -2.82
N ASN A 289 12.86 18.23 -3.55
CA ASN A 289 12.79 18.09 -4.99
C ASN A 289 12.02 16.80 -5.37
N PRO A 290 10.85 16.90 -6.03
CA PRO A 290 9.99 15.74 -6.28
C PRO A 290 10.59 14.77 -7.28
N ALA A 291 11.31 15.24 -8.29
CA ALA A 291 11.95 14.37 -9.29
C ALA A 291 13.00 13.45 -8.63
N ARG A 292 13.81 14.00 -7.72
CA ARG A 292 14.77 13.22 -6.92
C ARG A 292 14.06 12.27 -5.96
N PHE A 293 13.00 12.73 -5.30
CA PHE A 293 12.19 11.87 -4.43
C PHE A 293 11.68 10.63 -5.17
N TYR A 294 10.99 10.82 -6.30
CA TYR A 294 10.43 9.71 -7.09
C TYR A 294 11.48 8.77 -7.64
N ARG A 295 12.63 9.29 -8.10
CA ARG A 295 13.76 8.45 -8.51
C ARG A 295 14.22 7.52 -7.40
N LYS A 296 14.32 8.04 -6.16
CA LYS A 296 14.79 7.29 -5.00
C LYS A 296 13.78 6.27 -4.48
N VAL A 297 12.48 6.56 -4.56
CA VAL A 297 11.41 5.63 -4.10
C VAL A 297 10.85 4.74 -5.21
N TRP A 298 11.30 4.91 -6.46
CA TRP A 298 10.86 4.12 -7.62
C TRP A 298 10.81 2.59 -7.41
N PRO A 299 11.81 1.96 -6.74
CA PRO A 299 11.77 0.51 -6.50
C PRO A 299 10.59 0.11 -5.62
N VAL A 300 10.27 0.93 -4.61
CA VAL A 300 9.17 0.70 -3.68
C VAL A 300 7.84 0.86 -4.40
N LEU A 301 7.69 1.91 -5.22
CA LEU A 301 6.47 2.15 -5.98
C LEU A 301 6.21 1.07 -7.03
N THR A 302 7.27 0.60 -7.69
CA THR A 302 7.17 -0.53 -8.63
C THR A 302 6.77 -1.80 -7.90
N PHE A 303 7.39 -2.11 -6.76
CA PHE A 303 7.00 -3.26 -5.97
C PHE A 303 5.55 -3.15 -5.47
N ALA A 304 5.12 -1.98 -4.98
CA ALA A 304 3.74 -1.73 -4.57
C ALA A 304 2.76 -1.95 -5.73
N PHE A 305 3.09 -1.44 -6.92
CA PHE A 305 2.30 -1.62 -8.14
C PHE A 305 2.13 -3.11 -8.50
N THR A 306 3.21 -3.86 -8.50
CA THR A 306 3.21 -5.27 -8.91
C THR A 306 2.64 -6.23 -7.86
N SER A 307 2.90 -5.97 -6.58
CA SER A 307 2.46 -6.83 -5.47
C SER A 307 1.02 -6.60 -5.06
N ARG A 308 0.48 -5.39 -5.32
CA ARG A 308 -0.87 -4.98 -4.89
C ARG A 308 -1.09 -5.13 -3.39
N SER A 309 -0.02 -4.96 -2.60
CA SER A 309 -0.08 -5.04 -1.14
C SER A 309 0.69 -3.89 -0.49
N SER A 310 -0.03 -2.89 0.01
CA SER A 310 0.56 -1.82 0.81
C SER A 310 1.30 -2.38 2.03
N ALA A 311 0.72 -3.35 2.73
CA ALA A 311 1.32 -3.97 3.91
C ALA A 311 2.65 -4.65 3.61
N ALA A 312 2.74 -5.42 2.51
CA ALA A 312 4.00 -6.06 2.09
C ALA A 312 5.08 -5.03 1.71
N THR A 313 4.70 -3.79 1.40
CA THR A 313 5.66 -2.73 1.04
C THR A 313 6.23 -1.98 2.23
N ILE A 314 5.68 -2.15 3.45
CA ILE A 314 6.13 -1.43 4.67
C ILE A 314 7.65 -1.52 4.85
N PRO A 315 8.30 -2.70 4.78
CA PRO A 315 9.73 -2.81 4.99
C PRO A 315 10.55 -2.04 3.94
N LEU A 316 10.14 -2.14 2.67
CA LEU A 316 10.77 -1.40 1.56
C LEU A 316 10.57 0.12 1.71
N SER A 317 9.38 0.54 2.15
CA SER A 317 9.02 1.94 2.37
C SER A 317 9.85 2.55 3.50
N ILE A 318 10.00 1.87 4.63
CA ILE A 318 10.81 2.33 5.76
C ILE A 318 12.28 2.43 5.36
N GLU A 319 12.83 1.40 4.70
CA GLU A 319 14.23 1.41 4.25
C GLU A 319 14.49 2.54 3.24
N ALA A 320 13.59 2.76 2.27
CA ALA A 320 13.74 3.83 1.30
C ALA A 320 13.67 5.23 1.94
N GLN A 321 12.70 5.46 2.82
CA GLN A 321 12.56 6.73 3.53
C GLN A 321 13.79 7.02 4.39
N THR A 322 14.30 6.03 5.11
CA THR A 322 15.46 6.22 6.00
C THR A 322 16.77 6.35 5.25
N ARG A 323 17.10 5.41 4.36
CA ARG A 323 18.42 5.31 3.72
C ARG A 323 18.56 6.10 2.44
N ARG A 324 17.47 6.41 1.75
CA ARG A 324 17.50 7.15 0.47
C ARG A 324 17.00 8.58 0.63
N ILE A 325 15.97 8.79 1.45
CA ILE A 325 15.37 10.11 1.65
C ILE A 325 15.96 10.85 2.86
N GLY A 326 16.48 10.14 3.87
CA GLY A 326 17.01 10.75 5.10
C GLY A 326 15.94 11.07 6.14
N VAL A 327 14.79 10.39 6.10
CA VAL A 327 13.72 10.52 7.09
C VAL A 327 14.08 9.69 8.34
N PRO A 328 13.93 10.21 9.56
CA PRO A 328 14.11 9.44 10.78
C PRO A 328 13.26 8.17 10.78
N GLN A 329 13.84 7.06 11.26
CA GLN A 329 13.18 5.75 11.22
C GLN A 329 11.83 5.74 11.94
N SER A 330 11.71 6.53 13.01
CA SER A 330 10.46 6.77 13.73
C SER A 330 9.33 7.25 12.84
N ILE A 331 9.58 8.36 12.12
CA ILE A 331 8.63 8.99 11.20
C ILE A 331 8.33 8.07 10.04
N ALA A 332 9.36 7.44 9.46
CA ALA A 332 9.19 6.50 8.36
C ALA A 332 8.31 5.29 8.73
N SER A 333 8.55 4.70 9.90
CA SER A 333 7.79 3.54 10.41
C SER A 333 6.36 3.92 10.74
N PHE A 334 6.16 5.07 11.37
CA PHE A 334 4.82 5.57 11.70
C PHE A 334 4.01 5.84 10.43
N ALA A 335 4.57 6.60 9.49
CA ALA A 335 3.90 6.95 8.24
C ALA A 335 3.63 5.73 7.37
N ALA A 336 4.56 4.77 7.28
CA ALA A 336 4.33 3.52 6.56
C ALA A 336 3.22 2.69 7.20
N SER A 337 3.22 2.55 8.54
CA SER A 337 2.24 1.71 9.25
C SER A 337 0.84 2.28 9.15
N PHE A 338 0.63 3.53 9.55
CA PHE A 338 -0.68 4.17 9.48
C PHE A 338 -1.14 4.43 8.06
N GLY A 339 -0.24 4.82 7.15
CA GLY A 339 -0.59 5.05 5.75
C GLY A 339 -1.05 3.81 4.99
N THR A 340 -0.81 2.61 5.53
CA THR A 340 -1.38 1.37 4.96
C THR A 340 -2.82 1.13 5.34
N THR A 341 -3.38 1.85 6.30
CA THR A 341 -4.72 1.59 6.85
C THR A 341 -5.59 2.85 6.94
N ILE A 342 -4.99 4.01 7.18
CA ILE A 342 -5.63 5.33 7.30
C ILE A 342 -5.12 6.25 6.18
N GLY A 343 -6.06 6.96 5.55
CA GLY A 343 -5.74 7.97 4.54
C GLY A 343 -5.10 7.38 3.27
N GLN A 344 -5.62 6.24 2.81
CA GLN A 344 -5.22 5.60 1.56
C GLN A 344 -5.78 6.39 0.35
N ASN A 345 -4.97 7.23 -0.28
CA ASN A 345 -5.42 8.09 -1.37
C ASN A 345 -6.11 7.33 -2.52
N GLY A 346 -5.52 6.25 -3.03
CA GLY A 346 -6.12 5.44 -4.10
C GLY A 346 -7.30 4.60 -3.66
N CYS A 347 -7.16 3.86 -2.55
CA CYS A 347 -8.17 2.88 -2.11
C CYS A 347 -9.34 3.50 -1.36
N ALA A 348 -9.08 4.44 -0.45
CA ALA A 348 -10.09 5.06 0.40
C ALA A 348 -10.53 6.44 -0.11
N GLY A 349 -9.70 7.15 -0.88
CA GLY A 349 -10.04 8.47 -1.43
C GLY A 349 -10.67 8.40 -2.82
N LEU A 350 -9.84 8.18 -3.83
CA LEU A 350 -10.18 8.27 -5.25
C LEU A 350 -11.24 7.25 -5.64
N TYR A 351 -11.03 5.96 -5.37
CA TYR A 351 -11.91 4.90 -5.85
C TYR A 351 -13.36 5.00 -5.36
N PRO A 352 -13.66 5.07 -4.04
CA PRO A 352 -15.03 5.18 -3.58
C PRO A 352 -15.70 6.49 -4.00
N ALA A 353 -14.95 7.59 -4.13
CA ALA A 353 -15.49 8.83 -4.67
C ALA A 353 -15.92 8.68 -6.14
N MET A 354 -15.11 8.01 -6.96
CA MET A 354 -15.50 7.70 -8.35
C MET A 354 -16.78 6.86 -8.40
N LEU A 355 -16.88 5.83 -7.57
CA LEU A 355 -18.08 4.98 -7.52
C LEU A 355 -19.33 5.77 -7.10
N ALA A 356 -19.21 6.61 -6.06
CA ALA A 356 -20.33 7.40 -5.59
C ALA A 356 -20.85 8.36 -6.67
N VAL A 357 -19.94 9.00 -7.42
CA VAL A 357 -20.29 9.91 -8.53
C VAL A 357 -20.96 9.16 -9.68
N MET A 358 -20.51 7.94 -10.00
CA MET A 358 -21.14 7.12 -11.04
C MET A 358 -22.56 6.67 -10.66
N VAL A 359 -22.79 6.36 -9.39
CA VAL A 359 -24.07 5.82 -8.89
C VAL A 359 -25.09 6.93 -8.61
N ALA A 360 -24.65 8.12 -8.19
CA ALA A 360 -25.57 9.22 -7.85
C ALA A 360 -26.66 9.50 -8.92
N PRO A 361 -26.35 9.59 -10.23
CA PRO A 361 -27.36 9.80 -11.26
C PRO A 361 -28.42 8.68 -11.35
N THR A 362 -28.09 7.43 -11.00
CA THR A 362 -29.03 6.30 -11.11
C THR A 362 -30.13 6.35 -10.07
N VAL A 363 -29.95 7.14 -9.01
CA VAL A 363 -30.93 7.37 -7.94
C VAL A 363 -31.46 8.82 -7.95
N GLY A 364 -31.24 9.56 -9.04
CA GLY A 364 -31.74 10.93 -9.22
C GLY A 364 -30.95 12.00 -8.45
N ILE A 365 -29.76 11.68 -7.94
CA ILE A 365 -28.87 12.65 -7.27
C ILE A 365 -27.98 13.34 -8.31
N ASN A 366 -27.87 14.67 -8.23
CA ASN A 366 -26.94 15.44 -9.05
C ASN A 366 -25.50 15.35 -8.46
N PRO A 367 -24.55 14.67 -9.13
CA PRO A 367 -23.19 14.52 -8.62
C PRO A 367 -22.34 15.81 -8.66
N LEU A 368 -22.86 16.87 -9.29
CA LEU A 368 -22.19 18.18 -9.36
C LEU A 368 -22.68 19.17 -8.29
N ASP A 369 -23.66 18.79 -7.47
CA ASP A 369 -24.11 19.63 -6.35
C ASP A 369 -22.96 19.86 -5.34
N PRO A 370 -22.54 21.11 -5.09
CA PRO A 370 -21.45 21.40 -4.15
C PRO A 370 -21.70 20.88 -2.73
N VAL A 371 -22.95 20.86 -2.26
CA VAL A 371 -23.29 20.36 -0.91
C VAL A 371 -23.11 18.83 -0.87
N TRP A 372 -23.58 18.13 -1.89
CA TRP A 372 -23.40 16.69 -2.01
C TRP A 372 -21.91 16.31 -2.15
N ILE A 373 -21.13 17.04 -2.95
CA ILE A 373 -19.68 16.85 -3.07
C ILE A 373 -18.98 17.03 -1.71
N ALA A 374 -19.32 18.10 -0.98
CA ALA A 374 -18.74 18.35 0.34
C ALA A 374 -19.06 17.20 1.33
N THR A 375 -20.30 16.71 1.33
CA THR A 375 -20.71 15.53 2.13
C THR A 375 -19.93 14.29 1.74
N LEU A 376 -19.84 13.97 0.45
CA LEU A 376 -19.09 12.83 -0.07
C LEU A 376 -17.63 12.88 0.37
N VAL A 377 -16.97 14.02 0.16
CA VAL A 377 -15.56 14.23 0.51
C VAL A 377 -15.34 14.12 2.02
N GLY A 378 -16.24 14.66 2.83
CA GLY A 378 -16.22 14.52 4.28
C GLY A 378 -16.33 13.07 4.73
N ILE A 379 -17.32 12.33 4.21
CA ILE A 379 -17.52 10.91 4.52
C ILE A 379 -16.33 10.08 4.06
N VAL A 380 -15.84 10.26 2.84
CA VAL A 380 -14.65 9.59 2.31
C VAL A 380 -13.43 9.81 3.20
N THR A 381 -13.19 11.06 3.62
CA THR A 381 -12.03 11.41 4.45
C THR A 381 -12.11 10.74 5.82
N ILE A 382 -13.26 10.84 6.50
CA ILE A 382 -13.46 10.27 7.84
C ILE A 382 -13.48 8.73 7.79
N SER A 383 -14.20 8.15 6.84
CA SER A 383 -14.30 6.70 6.67
C SER A 383 -12.98 6.05 6.26
N SER A 384 -12.03 6.80 5.68
CA SER A 384 -10.69 6.29 5.41
C SER A 384 -9.95 5.80 6.67
N ALA A 385 -10.30 6.32 7.86
CA ALA A 385 -9.82 5.78 9.12
C ALA A 385 -10.56 4.50 9.53
N GLY A 386 -11.84 4.38 9.19
CA GLY A 386 -12.68 3.20 9.42
C GLY A 386 -12.27 1.96 8.61
N VAL A 387 -11.66 2.15 7.45
CA VAL A 387 -11.07 1.06 6.63
C VAL A 387 -10.03 0.25 7.42
N ALA A 388 -9.34 0.88 8.36
CA ALA A 388 -8.38 0.22 9.25
C ALA A 388 -9.03 -0.90 10.11
N GLY A 389 -10.30 -0.74 10.51
CA GLY A 389 -11.01 -1.64 11.42
C GLY A 389 -11.55 -2.91 10.80
N VAL A 390 -11.84 -2.89 9.51
CA VAL A 390 -12.43 -4.03 8.77
C VAL A 390 -11.44 -4.78 7.90
N GLY A 391 -10.24 -4.21 7.72
CA GLY A 391 -9.13 -4.85 7.00
C GLY A 391 -9.45 -4.86 5.52
N GLY A 392 -9.18 -3.76 4.83
CA GLY A 392 -9.76 -3.59 3.51
C GLY A 392 -8.96 -2.77 2.53
N GLY A 393 -8.85 -3.29 1.31
CA GLY A 393 -8.58 -2.51 0.12
C GLY A 393 -9.80 -1.70 -0.31
N ALA A 394 -9.78 -1.18 -1.53
CA ALA A 394 -10.74 -0.18 -1.98
C ALA A 394 -12.22 -0.63 -2.00
N THR A 395 -12.47 -1.94 -2.12
CA THR A 395 -13.82 -2.52 -2.04
C THR A 395 -14.47 -2.24 -0.69
N PHE A 396 -13.76 -2.41 0.42
CA PHE A 396 -14.30 -2.11 1.75
C PHE A 396 -14.53 -0.62 1.96
N ALA A 397 -13.63 0.23 1.45
CA ALA A 397 -13.85 1.67 1.49
C ALA A 397 -15.14 2.07 0.76
N ALA A 398 -15.41 1.47 -0.40
CA ALA A 398 -16.67 1.69 -1.13
C ALA A 398 -17.90 1.17 -0.36
N LEU A 399 -17.80 0.01 0.31
CA LEU A 399 -18.88 -0.54 1.12
C LEU A 399 -19.17 0.28 2.39
N ILE A 400 -18.24 1.12 2.84
CA ILE A 400 -18.49 2.10 3.91
C ILE A 400 -19.10 3.38 3.33
N VAL A 401 -18.51 3.92 2.26
CA VAL A 401 -18.89 5.23 1.69
C VAL A 401 -20.26 5.20 1.03
N LEU A 402 -20.56 4.19 0.19
CA LEU A 402 -21.80 4.18 -0.59
C LEU A 402 -23.05 4.12 0.31
N PRO A 403 -23.16 3.21 1.30
CA PRO A 403 -24.30 3.21 2.21
C PRO A 403 -24.40 4.48 3.06
N ALA A 404 -23.27 5.04 3.50
CA ALA A 404 -23.25 6.30 4.26
C ALA A 404 -23.75 7.50 3.43
N MET A 405 -23.64 7.43 2.10
CA MET A 405 -24.21 8.39 1.14
C MET A 405 -25.65 8.04 0.72
N GLY A 406 -26.24 6.97 1.25
CA GLY A 406 -27.56 6.48 0.82
C GLY A 406 -27.57 5.85 -0.58
N LEU A 407 -26.40 5.43 -1.09
CA LEU A 407 -26.23 4.87 -2.43
C LEU A 407 -26.19 3.33 -2.40
N PRO A 408 -26.71 2.66 -3.43
CA PRO A 408 -26.61 1.22 -3.57
C PRO A 408 -25.16 0.78 -3.80
N VAL A 409 -24.77 -0.36 -3.22
CA VAL A 409 -23.42 -0.97 -3.38
C VAL A 409 -23.31 -1.83 -4.65
N THR A 410 -24.34 -1.82 -5.49
CA THR A 410 -24.47 -2.70 -6.65
C THR A 410 -23.30 -2.57 -7.64
N LEU A 411 -22.79 -1.35 -7.82
CA LEU A 411 -21.66 -1.08 -8.72
C LEU A 411 -20.34 -1.72 -8.24
N VAL A 412 -20.21 -2.00 -6.94
CA VAL A 412 -18.99 -2.58 -6.37
C VAL A 412 -18.72 -3.95 -6.97
N ALA A 413 -19.73 -4.83 -7.05
CA ALA A 413 -19.53 -6.18 -7.58
C ALA A 413 -19.15 -6.18 -9.07
N LEU A 414 -19.64 -5.20 -9.84
CA LEU A 414 -19.47 -5.13 -11.30
C LEU A 414 -18.01 -4.81 -11.61
N LEU A 415 -17.41 -3.95 -10.78
CA LEU A 415 -16.04 -3.51 -10.91
C LEU A 415 -15.03 -4.44 -10.22
N ILE A 416 -15.47 -5.44 -9.44
CA ILE A 416 -14.58 -6.51 -8.94
C ILE A 416 -13.86 -7.22 -10.10
N SER A 417 -14.50 -7.32 -11.27
CA SER A 417 -13.91 -7.94 -12.47
C SER A 417 -12.61 -7.26 -12.94
N ILE A 418 -12.51 -5.94 -12.79
CA ILE A 418 -11.36 -5.13 -13.20
C ILE A 418 -10.51 -4.64 -12.03
N GLU A 419 -10.93 -4.93 -10.80
CA GLU A 419 -10.20 -4.62 -9.58
C GLU A 419 -8.73 -5.03 -9.66
N PRO A 420 -8.37 -6.24 -10.15
CA PRO A 420 -6.96 -6.65 -10.30
C PRO A 420 -6.06 -5.66 -11.04
N LEU A 421 -6.58 -4.95 -12.03
CA LEU A 421 -5.84 -4.04 -12.91
C LEU A 421 -5.68 -2.65 -12.30
N ILE A 422 -6.73 -2.13 -11.68
CA ILE A 422 -6.72 -0.79 -11.08
C ILE A 422 -6.02 -0.80 -9.71
N ASP A 423 -6.10 -1.92 -9.00
CA ASP A 423 -5.51 -2.08 -7.67
C ASP A 423 -4.00 -1.89 -7.64
N MET A 424 -3.31 -2.21 -8.75
CA MET A 424 -1.89 -1.95 -8.94
C MET A 424 -1.55 -0.47 -8.77
N GLY A 425 -2.22 0.39 -9.55
CA GLY A 425 -2.02 1.83 -9.49
C GLY A 425 -2.43 2.43 -8.15
N ARG A 426 -3.57 2.00 -7.58
CA ARG A 426 -4.03 2.47 -6.27
C ARG A 426 -3.05 2.11 -5.16
N THR A 427 -2.52 0.89 -5.15
CA THR A 427 -1.54 0.44 -4.16
C THR A 427 -0.27 1.29 -4.24
N ALA A 428 0.27 1.50 -5.45
CA ALA A 428 1.43 2.36 -5.65
C ALA A 428 1.17 3.80 -5.15
N LEU A 429 -0.01 4.35 -5.44
CA LEU A 429 -0.39 5.68 -4.98
C LEU A 429 -0.52 5.76 -3.45
N ASN A 430 -1.14 4.77 -2.82
CA ASN A 430 -1.26 4.71 -1.36
C ASN A 430 0.12 4.75 -0.70
N VAL A 431 1.04 3.90 -1.16
CA VAL A 431 2.41 3.82 -0.66
C VAL A 431 3.17 5.13 -0.90
N SER A 432 2.97 5.76 -2.07
CA SER A 432 3.49 7.10 -2.35
C SER A 432 2.96 8.15 -1.38
N GLY A 433 1.66 8.10 -1.05
CA GLY A 433 1.03 8.99 -0.08
C GLY A 433 1.61 8.81 1.31
N SER A 434 1.82 7.56 1.75
CA SER A 434 2.46 7.25 3.04
C SER A 434 3.89 7.79 3.12
N MET A 435 4.71 7.57 2.09
CA MET A 435 6.08 8.10 2.06
C MET A 435 6.11 9.64 1.96
N THR A 436 5.13 10.23 1.27
CA THR A 436 4.96 11.70 1.22
C THR A 436 4.64 12.23 2.60
N ALA A 437 3.70 11.62 3.33
CA ALA A 437 3.35 12.01 4.70
C ALA A 437 4.54 11.92 5.66
N GLY A 438 5.34 10.85 5.59
CA GLY A 438 6.56 10.72 6.39
C GLY A 438 7.61 11.77 6.03
N THR A 439 7.82 12.03 4.75
CA THR A 439 8.80 13.03 4.26
C THR A 439 8.39 14.46 4.64
N VAL A 440 7.12 14.81 4.45
CA VAL A 440 6.54 16.11 4.83
C VAL A 440 6.66 16.32 6.34
N THR A 441 6.29 15.33 7.14
CA THR A 441 6.42 15.38 8.60
C THR A 441 7.86 15.65 9.01
N SER A 442 8.80 14.91 8.42
CA SER A 442 10.23 15.09 8.67
C SER A 442 10.77 16.46 8.22
N GLN A 443 10.25 17.04 7.13
CA GLN A 443 10.59 18.40 6.71
C GLN A 443 10.06 19.45 7.69
N LEU A 444 8.79 19.35 8.09
CA LEU A 444 8.16 20.29 9.02
C LEU A 444 8.79 20.24 10.41
N MET A 445 9.25 19.07 10.83
CA MET A 445 10.02 18.90 12.07
C MET A 445 11.50 19.28 11.94
N LYS A 446 11.98 19.61 10.73
CA LYS A 446 13.39 19.90 10.43
C LYS A 446 14.35 18.74 10.78
N GLN A 447 13.88 17.51 10.64
CA GLN A 447 14.65 16.29 10.98
C GLN A 447 15.14 15.51 9.75
N THR A 448 14.85 16.00 8.54
CA THR A 448 15.30 15.32 7.33
C THR A 448 16.79 15.54 7.12
N ASP A 449 17.55 14.45 7.01
CA ASP A 449 18.95 14.49 6.62
C ASP A 449 19.08 14.82 5.12
N LYS A 450 19.34 16.10 4.84
CA LYS A 450 19.54 16.61 3.47
C LYS A 450 20.81 16.05 2.83
N THR A 451 21.80 15.57 3.59
CA THR A 451 23.02 14.97 3.02
C THR A 451 22.68 13.63 2.35
N VAL A 452 21.91 12.79 3.04
CA VAL A 452 21.36 11.53 2.50
C VAL A 452 20.45 11.81 1.32
N PHE A 453 19.55 12.81 1.43
CA PHE A 453 18.66 13.15 0.33
C PHE A 453 19.43 13.63 -0.91
N ASN A 454 20.46 14.46 -0.74
CA ASN A 454 21.17 15.10 -1.85
C ASN A 454 22.28 14.25 -2.49
N ALA A 455 22.72 13.18 -1.84
CA ALA A 455 23.66 12.23 -2.44
C ALA A 455 23.14 11.70 -3.79
N GLN A 456 24.00 11.76 -4.82
CA GLN A 456 23.77 11.09 -6.12
C GLN A 456 23.76 9.56 -5.90
N ASP A 457 22.89 8.86 -6.63
CA ASP A 457 22.29 7.58 -6.23
C ASP A 457 23.22 6.47 -5.65
N ASP A 458 22.62 5.73 -4.71
CA ASP A 458 23.07 4.49 -4.08
C ASP A 458 24.36 4.57 -3.26
N ALA A 459 24.27 5.12 -2.03
CA ALA A 459 25.15 4.63 -0.97
C ALA A 459 25.01 3.10 -0.93
N GLU A 460 26.09 2.41 -1.29
CA GLU A 460 26.19 0.97 -1.49
C GLU A 460 25.36 0.17 -0.48
N LEU A 461 24.31 -0.49 -0.96
CA LEU A 461 23.55 -1.49 -0.19
C LEU A 461 24.37 -2.79 0.02
N THR A 462 25.65 -2.80 -0.34
CA THR A 462 26.55 -3.95 -0.23
C THR A 462 27.53 -3.86 0.93
N ASN A 463 27.79 -2.68 1.52
CA ASN A 463 28.79 -2.53 2.57
C ASN A 463 28.34 -1.59 3.71
N ARG A 464 27.47 -2.08 4.61
CA ARG A 464 27.39 -1.77 6.07
C ARG A 464 26.19 -2.45 6.75
#